data_AF-A0A7J6Q231-F1
#
_entry.id   AF-A0A7J6Q231-F1
#
_cell.length_a   1.000
_cell.length_b   1.000
_cell.length_c   1.000
_cell.angle_alpha   90.00
_cell.angle_beta   90.00
_cell.angle_gamma   90.00
#
_symmetry.space_group_name_H-M   'P 1'
#
loop_
_entity.id
_entity.type
_entity.pdbx_description
1 polymer ?
#
loop_
_entity_poly.entity_id
_entity_poly.type
_entity_poly.pdbx_seq_one_letter_code
_entity_poly.pdbx_strand_id
1 'polypeptide(L)'
;IMMFGINDMADTDVDKYNPRKMLGYFGGQDPISEFSGVWKVILIANLLPLTTISIVTSDWVFYPFFFAVGFGLNIVYNFKLFALARKAPLDLLCCPAGFLLEKLFACHLNQVPLPNTGPCVFYIASALIIQVRGALTDMDSDARGGKRTTV
;
A
#
# COMPACT_ATOMS: atom_id res chain seq x y z
N ILE A 1 7.06 -3.48 -1.25
CA ILE A 1 6.95 -4.93 -0.96
C ILE A 1 5.74 -5.21 -0.07
N MET A 2 5.63 -4.59 1.11
CA MET A 2 4.50 -4.79 2.04
C MET A 2 3.13 -4.44 1.43
N MET A 3 3.00 -3.27 0.83
CA MET A 3 1.71 -2.83 0.24
C MET A 3 1.24 -3.78 -0.86
N PHE A 4 2.11 -4.08 -1.83
CA PHE A 4 1.77 -4.94 -2.97
C PHE A 4 1.46 -6.36 -2.54
N GLY A 5 2.25 -6.97 -1.65
CA GLY A 5 1.97 -8.33 -1.21
C GLY A 5 0.70 -8.47 -0.38
N ILE A 6 0.35 -7.49 0.46
CA ILE A 6 -0.93 -7.48 1.19
C ILE A 6 -2.10 -7.27 0.22
N ASN A 7 -1.93 -6.41 -0.78
CA ASN A 7 -2.95 -6.17 -1.80
C ASN A 7 -3.20 -7.42 -2.66
N ASP A 8 -2.15 -8.07 -3.15
CA ASP A 8 -2.28 -9.29 -3.96
C ASP A 8 -2.95 -10.42 -3.17
N MET A 9 -2.66 -10.56 -1.87
CA MET A 9 -3.37 -11.51 -1.01
C MET A 9 -4.86 -11.17 -0.84
N ALA A 10 -5.21 -9.88 -0.78
CA ALA A 10 -6.57 -9.42 -0.56
C ALA A 10 -7.43 -9.43 -1.83
N ASP A 11 -6.82 -9.32 -3.01
CA ASP A 11 -7.49 -9.21 -4.31
C ASP A 11 -7.48 -10.50 -5.13
N THR A 12 -7.08 -11.63 -4.54
CA THR A 12 -7.11 -12.97 -5.17
C THR A 12 -8.43 -13.32 -5.88
N ASP A 13 -9.58 -12.90 -5.36
CA ASP A 13 -10.90 -13.14 -5.92
C ASP A 13 -11.22 -12.26 -7.14
N VAL A 14 -10.54 -11.12 -7.29
CA VAL A 14 -10.73 -10.14 -8.38
C VAL A 14 -9.64 -10.30 -9.44
N ASP A 15 -8.41 -10.57 -9.02
CA ASP A 15 -7.23 -10.72 -9.88
C ASP A 15 -7.37 -11.87 -10.89
N LYS A 16 -8.17 -12.89 -10.57
CA LYS A 16 -8.52 -13.98 -11.51
C LYS A 16 -9.27 -13.51 -12.76
N TYR A 17 -9.81 -12.29 -12.76
CA TYR A 17 -10.46 -11.67 -13.92
C TYR A 17 -9.53 -10.72 -14.68
N ASN A 18 -8.32 -10.45 -14.17
CA ASN A 18 -7.39 -9.47 -14.73
C ASN A 18 -6.36 -10.15 -15.65
N PRO A 19 -6.41 -9.96 -16.98
CA PRO A 19 -5.51 -10.63 -17.93
C PRO A 19 -4.03 -10.29 -17.69
N ARG A 20 -3.75 -9.10 -17.14
CA ARG A 20 -2.38 -8.63 -16.85
C ARG A 20 -1.74 -9.41 -15.71
N LYS A 21 -2.54 -9.92 -14.78
CA LYS A 21 -2.08 -10.63 -13.58
C LYS A 21 -1.95 -12.14 -13.80
N MET A 22 -2.61 -12.70 -14.81
CA MET A 22 -2.54 -14.13 -15.17
C MET A 22 -1.16 -14.62 -15.66
N LEU A 23 -0.24 -13.70 -15.97
CA LEU A 23 1.11 -14.00 -16.46
C LEU A 23 2.13 -14.29 -15.33
N GLY A 24 1.69 -14.44 -14.08
CA GLY A 24 2.54 -14.87 -12.95
C GLY A 24 3.42 -13.77 -12.34
N TYR A 25 3.37 -12.54 -12.85
CA TYR A 25 4.13 -11.40 -12.29
C TYR A 25 3.37 -10.64 -11.18
N PHE A 26 2.03 -10.74 -11.14
CA PHE A 26 1.17 -9.92 -10.27
C PHE A 26 -0.12 -10.62 -9.81
N GLY A 27 -0.11 -11.95 -9.69
CA GLY A 27 -1.27 -12.72 -9.26
C GLY A 27 -0.98 -14.20 -9.39
N GLY A 28 -0.92 -14.90 -8.27
CA GLY A 28 -0.62 -16.32 -8.24
C GLY A 28 -1.74 -17.13 -8.86
N GLN A 29 -1.39 -18.10 -9.72
CA GLN A 29 -2.39 -19.05 -10.25
C GLN A 29 -2.88 -20.00 -9.14
N ASP A 30 -2.08 -20.15 -8.07
CA ASP A 30 -2.46 -20.83 -6.84
C ASP A 30 -2.15 -19.97 -5.58
N PRO A 31 -3.09 -19.11 -5.15
CA PRO A 31 -2.85 -18.11 -4.10
C PRO A 31 -2.59 -18.69 -2.71
N ILE A 32 -2.81 -19.98 -2.47
CA ILE A 32 -2.59 -20.56 -1.13
C ILE A 32 -1.15 -21.09 -0.99
N SER A 33 -0.61 -21.72 -2.05
CA SER A 33 0.74 -22.28 -2.02
C SER A 33 1.81 -21.20 -2.23
N GLU A 34 1.58 -20.25 -3.16
CA GLU A 34 2.55 -19.22 -3.52
C GLU A 34 2.75 -18.15 -2.43
N PHE A 35 1.72 -17.84 -1.63
CA PHE A 35 1.80 -16.79 -0.59
C PHE A 35 2.24 -17.30 0.79
N SER A 36 2.40 -18.62 0.97
CA SER A 36 2.71 -19.25 2.26
C SER A 36 4.03 -18.78 2.92
N GLY A 37 4.93 -18.16 2.15
CA GLY A 37 6.17 -17.54 2.63
C GLY A 37 6.30 -16.03 2.40
N VAL A 38 5.42 -15.42 1.59
CA VAL A 38 5.53 -14.00 1.19
C VAL A 38 5.42 -13.08 2.40
N TRP A 39 4.56 -13.40 3.36
CA TRP A 39 4.44 -12.64 4.61
C TRP A 39 5.74 -12.60 5.42
N LYS A 40 6.56 -13.67 5.38
CA LYS A 40 7.88 -13.71 6.04
C LYS A 40 8.85 -12.76 5.35
N VAL A 41 8.88 -12.79 4.02
CA VAL A 41 9.71 -11.88 3.21
C VAL A 41 9.29 -10.43 3.45
N ILE A 42 7.99 -10.14 3.47
CA ILE A 42 7.46 -8.82 3.82
C ILE A 42 7.92 -8.40 5.22
N LEU A 43 7.75 -9.25 6.23
CA LEU A 43 8.17 -8.91 7.59
C LEU A 43 9.67 -8.65 7.67
N ILE A 44 10.51 -9.55 7.14
CA ILE A 44 11.97 -9.39 7.18
C ILE A 44 12.40 -8.13 6.41
N ALA A 45 11.89 -7.94 5.19
CA ALA A 45 12.28 -6.83 4.33
C ALA A 45 11.88 -5.45 4.90
N ASN A 46 10.90 -5.38 5.80
CA ASN A 46 10.51 -4.11 6.45
C ASN A 46 11.13 -3.98 7.85
N LEU A 47 11.04 -5.02 8.68
CA LEU A 47 11.51 -4.97 10.07
C LEU A 47 13.04 -4.89 10.16
N LEU A 48 13.79 -5.52 9.24
CA LEU A 48 15.24 -5.47 9.29
C LEU A 48 15.77 -4.04 9.08
N PRO A 49 15.43 -3.32 7.97
CA PRO A 49 15.83 -1.92 7.82
C PRO A 49 15.35 -1.01 8.95
N LEU A 50 14.11 -1.20 9.43
CA LEU A 50 13.55 -0.42 10.54
C LEU A 50 14.30 -0.65 11.86
N THR A 51 14.70 -1.88 12.14
CA THR A 51 15.47 -2.18 13.34
C THR A 51 16.87 -1.58 13.22
N THR A 52 17.52 -1.75 12.06
CA THR A 52 18.83 -1.15 11.80
C THR A 52 18.81 0.36 11.95
N ILE A 53 17.81 1.04 11.38
CA ILE A 53 17.73 2.50 11.45
C ILE A 53 17.43 2.97 12.88
N SER A 54 16.56 2.27 13.62
CA SER A 54 16.27 2.56 15.03
C SER A 54 17.51 2.43 15.91
N ILE A 55 18.36 1.42 15.65
CA ILE A 55 19.65 1.25 16.34
C ILE A 55 20.59 2.40 16.01
N VAL A 56 20.79 2.71 14.72
CA VAL A 56 21.76 3.71 14.26
C VAL A 56 21.40 5.11 14.76
N THR A 57 20.13 5.47 14.82
CA THR A 57 19.69 6.80 15.27
C THR A 57 19.31 6.83 16.75
N SER A 58 19.29 5.67 17.44
CA SER A 58 18.75 5.51 18.80
C SER A 58 17.28 5.95 18.96
N ASP A 59 16.49 5.96 17.88
CA ASP A 59 15.10 6.40 17.89
C ASP A 59 14.14 5.20 17.85
N TRP A 60 13.90 4.63 19.02
CA TRP A 60 13.05 3.46 19.20
C TRP A 60 11.55 3.77 19.26
N VAL A 61 11.18 5.03 19.10
CA VAL A 61 9.77 5.47 19.18
C VAL A 61 9.27 5.79 17.78
N PHE A 62 9.97 6.65 17.05
CA PHE A 62 9.49 7.15 15.76
C PHE A 62 9.36 6.05 14.72
N TYR A 63 10.42 5.26 14.47
CA TYR A 63 10.40 4.29 13.37
C TYR A 63 9.41 3.13 13.59
N PRO A 64 9.31 2.52 14.79
CA PRO A 64 8.29 1.52 15.04
C PRO A 64 6.87 2.10 14.97
N PHE A 65 6.64 3.31 15.50
CA PHE A 65 5.35 3.98 15.41
C PHE A 65 4.97 4.27 13.96
N PHE A 66 5.89 4.81 13.17
CA PHE A 66 5.68 5.10 11.77
C PHE A 66 5.35 3.83 10.97
N PHE A 67 6.07 2.74 11.23
CA PHE A 67 5.77 1.44 10.64
C PHE A 67 4.37 0.95 11.04
N ALA A 68 4.00 1.05 12.32
CA ALA A 68 2.68 0.64 12.80
C ALA A 68 1.55 1.44 12.11
N VAL A 69 1.73 2.75 11.90
CA VAL A 69 0.78 3.59 11.16
C VAL A 69 0.67 3.14 9.70
N GLY A 70 1.80 2.99 9.00
CA GLY A 70 1.81 2.56 7.59
C GLY A 70 1.25 1.14 7.38
N PHE A 71 1.59 0.22 8.28
CA PHE A 71 1.05 -1.14 8.29
C PHE A 71 -0.44 -1.15 8.60
N GLY A 72 -0.87 -0.41 9.63
CA GLY A 72 -2.27 -0.26 10.00
C GLY A 72 -3.12 0.28 8.85
N LEU A 73 -2.64 1.30 8.13
CA LEU A 73 -3.31 1.81 6.93
C LEU A 73 -3.46 0.74 5.86
N ASN A 74 -2.43 -0.08 5.61
CA ASN A 74 -2.53 -1.18 4.64
C ASN A 74 -3.54 -2.25 5.04
N ILE A 75 -3.59 -2.60 6.33
CA ILE A 75 -4.56 -3.55 6.86
C ILE A 75 -5.98 -2.99 6.72
N VAL A 76 -6.21 -1.75 7.12
CA VAL A 76 -7.53 -1.10 6.98
C VAL A 76 -7.93 -0.99 5.51
N TYR A 77 -6.98 -0.73 4.61
CA TYR A 77 -7.28 -0.61 3.19
C TYR A 77 -7.67 -1.94 2.54
N ASN A 78 -6.93 -3.02 2.81
CA ASN A 78 -7.05 -4.28 2.08
C ASN A 78 -7.85 -5.37 2.82
N PHE A 79 -7.81 -5.41 4.16
CA PHE A 79 -8.34 -6.55 4.92
C PHE A 79 -9.87 -6.55 4.95
N LYS A 80 -10.48 -7.74 4.80
CA LYS A 80 -11.94 -7.92 4.60
C LYS A 80 -12.83 -7.20 5.62
N LEU A 81 -12.36 -7.03 6.86
CA LEU A 81 -13.10 -6.33 7.91
C LEU A 81 -13.43 -4.88 7.54
N PHE A 82 -12.51 -4.19 6.87
CA PHE A 82 -12.66 -2.78 6.49
C PHE A 82 -12.80 -2.61 4.97
N ALA A 83 -11.90 -3.23 4.21
CA ALA A 83 -11.85 -3.30 2.75
C ALA A 83 -12.12 -1.96 2.08
N LEU A 84 -11.45 -0.89 2.53
CA LEU A 84 -11.63 0.45 1.96
C LEU A 84 -11.30 0.50 0.46
N ALA A 85 -10.37 -0.35 0.01
CA ALA A 85 -10.04 -0.54 -1.40
C ALA A 85 -11.24 -0.89 -2.30
N ARG A 86 -12.34 -1.39 -1.72
CA ARG A 86 -13.54 -1.82 -2.46
C ARG A 86 -14.72 -0.84 -2.32
N LYS A 87 -14.52 0.30 -1.66
CA LYS A 87 -15.60 1.22 -1.27
C LYS A 87 -15.30 2.65 -1.74
N ALA A 88 -16.08 3.14 -2.68
CA ALA A 88 -16.08 4.55 -3.05
C ALA A 88 -16.52 5.45 -1.87
N PRO A 89 -15.90 6.64 -1.67
CA PRO A 89 -14.70 7.16 -2.32
C PRO A 89 -13.39 6.81 -1.59
N LEU A 90 -13.45 5.85 -0.66
CA LEU A 90 -12.37 5.52 0.27
C LEU A 90 -11.22 4.76 -0.40
N ASP A 91 -11.48 4.15 -1.56
CA ASP A 91 -10.48 3.54 -2.45
C ASP A 91 -9.42 4.55 -2.93
N LEU A 92 -9.71 5.86 -2.88
CA LEU A 92 -8.76 6.90 -3.26
C LEU A 92 -7.87 7.42 -2.12
N LEU A 93 -8.13 7.05 -0.85
CA LEU A 93 -7.50 7.69 0.30
C LEU A 93 -6.12 7.12 0.69
N CYS A 94 -5.91 5.81 0.48
CA CYS A 94 -4.70 5.16 0.97
C CYS A 94 -3.44 5.58 0.20
N CYS A 95 -3.54 5.82 -1.10
CA CYS A 95 -2.40 6.22 -1.93
C CYS A 95 -1.86 7.61 -1.52
N PRO A 96 -2.68 8.67 -1.40
CA PRO A 96 -2.25 9.96 -0.86
C PRO A 96 -1.67 9.88 0.56
N ALA A 97 -2.30 9.10 1.45
CA ALA A 97 -1.79 8.91 2.81
C ALA A 97 -0.39 8.26 2.81
N GLY A 98 -0.19 7.23 1.98
CA GLY A 98 1.10 6.57 1.81
C GLY A 98 2.17 7.52 1.25
N PHE A 99 1.83 8.30 0.22
CA PHE A 99 2.74 9.29 -0.37
C PHE A 99 3.17 10.35 0.65
N LEU A 100 2.24 10.90 1.43
CA LEU A 100 2.57 11.87 2.47
C LEU A 100 3.46 11.24 3.55
N LEU A 101 3.09 10.05 4.04
CA LEU A 101 3.87 9.33 5.04
C LEU A 101 5.31 9.09 4.56
N GLU A 102 5.50 8.64 3.32
CA GLU A 102 6.83 8.45 2.74
C GLU A 102 7.67 9.74 2.79
N LYS A 103 7.08 10.91 2.47
CA LYS A 103 7.79 12.19 2.53
C LYS A 103 8.08 12.63 3.96
N LEU A 104 7.15 12.42 4.90
CA LEU A 104 7.38 12.69 6.32
C LEU A 104 8.52 11.83 6.88
N PHE A 105 8.56 10.54 6.52
CA PHE A 105 9.65 9.65 6.88
C PHE A 105 10.99 10.11 6.30
N ALA A 106 11.00 10.46 5.01
CA ALA A 106 12.22 10.95 4.36
C ALA A 106 12.72 12.24 5.02
N CYS A 107 11.82 13.17 5.38
CA CYS A 107 12.19 14.39 6.08
C CYS A 107 12.80 14.11 7.46
N HIS A 108 12.14 13.27 8.27
CA HIS A 108 12.65 12.89 9.59
C HIS A 108 14.00 12.20 9.51
N LEU A 109 14.13 11.22 8.61
CA LEU A 109 15.38 10.46 8.45
C LEU A 109 16.55 11.36 8.03
N ASN A 110 16.31 12.30 7.12
CA ASN A 110 17.35 13.20 6.61
C ASN A 110 17.51 14.48 7.45
N GLN A 111 16.77 14.63 8.55
CA GLN A 111 16.78 15.83 9.40
C GLN A 111 16.55 17.13 8.60
N VAL A 112 15.66 17.06 7.60
CA VAL A 112 15.27 18.22 6.80
C VAL A 112 13.87 18.71 7.22
N PRO A 113 13.57 20.01 7.04
CA PRO A 113 12.25 20.55 7.36
C PRO A 113 11.14 19.81 6.64
N LEU A 114 9.98 19.71 7.30
CA LEU A 114 8.78 19.18 6.67
C LEU A 114 8.36 20.04 5.48
N PRO A 115 7.78 19.44 4.43
CA PRO A 115 7.24 20.20 3.31
C PRO A 115 6.18 21.18 3.81
N ASN A 116 6.20 22.40 3.26
CA ASN A 116 5.11 23.34 3.45
C ASN A 116 3.85 22.86 2.71
N THR A 117 2.74 23.59 2.85
CA THR A 117 1.44 23.19 2.30
C THR A 117 1.46 22.97 0.78
N GLY A 118 2.28 23.71 0.03
CA GLY A 118 2.35 23.62 -1.44
C GLY A 118 2.78 22.24 -1.93
N PRO A 119 4.00 21.76 -1.59
CA PRO A 119 4.44 20.42 -1.91
C PRO A 119 3.51 19.33 -1.38
N CYS A 120 2.91 19.49 -0.18
CA CYS A 120 1.93 18.53 0.33
C CYS A 120 0.73 18.38 -0.60
N VAL A 121 0.15 19.49 -1.06
CA VAL A 121 -0.96 19.49 -2.03
C VAL A 121 -0.54 18.85 -3.35
N PHE A 122 0.67 19.16 -3.83
CA PHE A 122 1.22 18.56 -5.04
C PHE A 122 1.36 17.04 -4.93
N TYR A 123 1.86 16.53 -3.80
CA TYR A 123 2.01 15.09 -3.57
C TYR A 123 0.65 14.38 -3.47
N ILE A 124 -0.32 14.98 -2.78
CA ILE A 124 -1.70 14.46 -2.71
C ILE A 124 -2.31 14.37 -4.11
N ALA A 125 -2.23 15.45 -4.89
CA ALA A 125 -2.78 15.48 -6.24
C ALA A 125 -2.11 14.45 -7.16
N SER A 126 -0.77 14.33 -7.08
CA SER A 126 -0.02 13.34 -7.84
C SER A 126 -0.43 11.91 -7.48
N ALA A 127 -0.60 11.61 -6.18
CA ALA A 127 -1.05 10.32 -5.70
C ALA A 127 -2.47 9.99 -6.18
N LEU A 128 -3.38 10.98 -6.15
CA LEU A 128 -4.75 10.82 -6.66
C LEU A 128 -4.77 10.53 -8.17
N ILE A 129 -3.96 11.24 -8.97
CA ILE A 129 -3.88 11.00 -10.42
C ILE A 129 -3.40 9.57 -10.72
N ILE A 130 -2.36 9.13 -10.00
CA ILE A 130 -1.82 7.76 -10.14
C ILE A 130 -2.89 6.73 -9.75
N GLN A 131 -3.57 6.95 -8.62
CA GLN A 131 -4.60 6.05 -8.11
C GLN A 131 -5.80 5.94 -9.05
N VAL A 132 -6.32 7.08 -9.53
CA VAL A 132 -7.43 7.12 -10.48
C VAL A 132 -7.04 6.42 -11.78
N ARG A 133 -5.82 6.65 -12.30
CA ARG A 133 -5.34 5.96 -13.50
C ARG A 133 -5.24 4.45 -13.28
N GLY A 134 -4.75 4.01 -12.13
CA GLY A 134 -4.72 2.60 -11.75
C GLY A 134 -6.12 1.98 -11.75
N ALA A 135 -7.05 2.61 -11.04
CA ALA A 135 -8.42 2.15 -10.92
C ALA A 135 -9.18 2.15 -12.27
N LEU A 136 -8.94 3.14 -13.15
CA LEU A 136 -9.44 3.11 -14.53
C LEU A 136 -8.92 1.91 -15.33
N THR A 137 -7.67 1.51 -15.09
CA THR A 137 -7.06 0.36 -15.77
C THR A 137 -7.68 -0.97 -15.29
N ASP A 138 -8.14 -1.02 -14.05
CA ASP A 138 -8.71 -2.21 -13.42
C ASP A 138 -10.25 -2.24 -13.39
N MET A 139 -10.92 -1.20 -13.91
CA MET A 139 -12.37 -1.01 -13.86
C MET A 139 -13.17 -2.26 -14.29
N ASP A 140 -12.82 -2.86 -15.42
CA ASP A 140 -13.54 -4.03 -15.95
C ASP A 140 -13.38 -5.27 -15.05
N SER A 141 -12.17 -5.52 -14.56
CA SER A 141 -11.91 -6.64 -13.63
C SER A 141 -12.53 -6.40 -12.26
N ASP A 142 -12.47 -5.16 -11.76
CA ASP A 142 -13.04 -4.76 -10.48
C ASP A 142 -14.56 -4.86 -10.49
N ALA A 143 -15.21 -4.44 -11.58
CA ALA A 143 -16.66 -4.61 -11.77
C ALA A 143 -17.05 -6.10 -11.81
N ARG A 144 -16.30 -6.95 -12.52
CA ARG A 144 -16.51 -8.42 -12.53
C ARG A 144 -16.29 -9.06 -11.17
N GLY A 145 -15.34 -8.53 -10.39
CA GLY A 145 -15.07 -8.91 -9.02
C GLY A 145 -16.05 -8.34 -7.98
N GLY A 146 -17.02 -7.53 -8.41
CA GLY A 146 -18.03 -6.93 -7.55
C GLY A 146 -17.52 -5.80 -6.64
N LYS A 147 -16.34 -5.24 -6.92
CA LYS A 147 -15.85 -4.04 -6.22
C LYS A 147 -16.71 -2.83 -6.60
N ARG A 148 -16.86 -1.89 -5.65
CA ARG A 148 -17.55 -0.61 -5.85
C ARG A 148 -16.58 0.53 -5.59
N THR A 149 -15.67 0.72 -6.54
CA THR A 149 -14.64 1.76 -6.56
C THR A 149 -15.20 3.09 -7.04
N THR A 150 -14.41 4.17 -6.92
CA THR A 150 -14.81 5.51 -7.32
C THR A 150 -14.98 5.67 -8.84
N VAL A 151 -14.22 4.89 -9.61
CA VAL A 151 -14.28 4.80 -11.08
C VAL A 151 -14.91 3.49 -11.50
#